data_AF-A0A920APJ9-F1
#
_entry.id   AF-A0A920APJ9-F1
#
_cell.length_a   1.000
_cell.length_b   1.000
_cell.length_c   1.000
_cell.angle_alpha   90.00
_cell.angle_beta   90.00
_cell.angle_gamma   90.00
#
_symmetry.space_group_name_H-M   'P 1'
#
loop_
_entity.id
_entity.type
_entity.pdbx_description
1 polymer ?
#
loop_
_entity_poly.entity_id
_entity_poly.type
_entity_poly.pdbx_seq_one_letter_code
_entity_poly.pdbx_strand_id
1 'polypeptide(L)' 'MVSNIDLVPTALELAKIEPSENYKIDGRSMVPLLQGKDEPIHNSLYFELGATRAILKDGKISSL' A
#
# COMPACT_ATOMS: atom_id res chain seq x y z
N MET A 1 -0.88 -2.15 8.34
CA MET A 1 -1.07 -3.22 7.33
C MET A 1 -0.27 -2.87 6.09
N VAL A 2 0.34 -3.84 5.43
CA VAL A 2 1.14 -3.67 4.19
C VAL A 2 0.57 -4.54 3.07
N SER A 3 0.81 -4.17 1.82
CA SER A 3 0.35 -4.88 0.62
C SER A 3 1.40 -4.82 -0.49
N ASN A 4 1.28 -5.69 -1.51
CA ASN A 4 2.20 -5.72 -2.65
C ASN A 4 2.25 -4.39 -3.43
N ILE A 5 1.16 -3.62 -3.42
CA ILE A 5 1.08 -2.28 -4.03
C ILE A 5 2.08 -1.28 -3.40
N ASP A 6 2.59 -1.56 -2.20
CA ASP A 6 3.56 -0.72 -1.48
C ASP A 6 5.00 -0.92 -1.99
N LEU A 7 5.28 -1.99 -2.74
CA LEU A 7 6.63 -2.29 -3.22
C LEU A 7 7.16 -1.24 -4.19
N VAL A 8 6.32 -0.77 -5.12
CA VAL A 8 6.69 0.25 -6.11
C VAL A 8 7.09 1.58 -5.46
N PRO A 9 6.24 2.24 -4.63
CA PRO A 9 6.63 3.50 -3.99
C PRO A 9 7.82 3.32 -3.05
N THR A 10 7.97 2.16 -2.41
CA THR A 10 9.15 1.86 -1.58
C THR A 10 10.44 1.83 -2.42
N ALA A 11 10.42 1.15 -3.57
CA ALA A 11 11.58 1.06 -4.45
C ALA A 11 11.96 2.43 -5.03
N LEU A 12 10.96 3.23 -5.42
CA LEU A 12 11.18 4.59 -5.94
C LEU A 12 11.85 5.50 -4.89
N GLU A 13 11.36 5.49 -3.64
CA GLU A 13 11.96 6.27 -2.56
C GLU A 13 13.40 5.84 -2.28
N LEU A 14 13.67 4.53 -2.18
CA LEU A 14 15.02 3.99 -1.97
C LEU A 14 15.98 4.36 -3.11
N ALA A 15 15.47 4.38 -4.35
CA ALA A 15 16.24 4.75 -5.54
C ALA A 15 16.37 6.27 -5.74
N LYS A 16 15.69 7.09 -4.92
CA LYS A 16 15.60 8.56 -5.07
C LYS A 16 15.05 8.97 -6.44
N ILE A 17 14.04 8.24 -6.92
CA ILE A 17 13.35 8.51 -8.19
C ILE A 17 11.98 9.11 -7.89
N GLU A 18 11.74 10.31 -8.41
CA GLU A 18 10.42 10.92 -8.41
C GLU A 18 9.61 10.35 -9.58
N PRO A 19 8.45 9.70 -9.34
CA PRO A 19 7.58 9.25 -10.41
C PRO A 19 7.01 10.44 -11.18
N SER A 20 6.64 10.23 -12.45
CA SER A 20 5.95 11.26 -13.22
C SER A 20 4.57 11.55 -12.64
N GLU A 21 4.05 12.77 -12.82
CA GLU A 21 2.72 13.18 -12.33
C GLU A 21 1.58 12.30 -12.85
N ASN A 22 1.77 11.67 -14.02
CA ASN A 22 0.78 10.79 -14.64
C ASN A 22 0.79 9.36 -14.06
N TYR A 23 1.79 9.00 -13.25
CA TYR A 23 1.89 7.67 -12.66
C TYR A 23 1.13 7.60 -11.34
N LYS A 24 -0.07 7.01 -11.37
CA LYS A 24 -0.90 6.83 -10.18
C LYS A 24 -0.43 5.61 -9.39
N ILE A 25 -0.15 5.81 -8.11
CA ILE A 25 0.30 4.76 -7.19
C ILE A 25 -0.72 4.66 -6.05
N ASP A 26 -1.30 3.46 -5.87
CA ASP A 26 -2.27 3.19 -4.80
C ASP A 26 -1.58 2.89 -3.45
N GLY A 27 -0.36 2.36 -3.50
CA GLY A 27 0.43 2.02 -2.32
C GLY A 27 1.13 3.22 -1.68
N ARG A 28 1.79 2.96 -0.56
CA ARG A 28 2.65 3.92 0.16
C ARG A 28 3.99 3.29 0.47
N SER A 29 5.04 4.10 0.53
CA SER A 29 6.38 3.59 0.82
C SER A 29 6.47 3.01 2.24
N MET A 30 7.16 1.86 2.34
CA MET A 30 7.45 1.17 3.59
C MET A 30 8.77 1.62 4.22
N VAL A 31 9.51 2.57 3.63
CA VAL A 31 10.79 3.05 4.20
C VAL A 31 10.69 3.46 5.67
N PRO A 32 9.65 4.20 6.12
CA PRO A 32 9.47 4.51 7.55
C PRO A 32 9.44 3.25 8.44
N LEU A 33 8.72 2.21 8.00
CA LEU A 33 8.60 0.94 8.73
C LEU A 33 9.95 0.20 8.77
N LEU A 34 10.68 0.17 7.65
CA LEU A 34 12.03 -0.42 7.56
C LEU A 34 13.05 0.31 8.47
N GLN A 35 12.79 1.57 8.79
CA GLN A 35 13.58 2.37 9.73
C GLN A 35 13.11 2.25 11.19
N GLY A 36 12.16 1.36 11.48
CA GLY A 36 11.65 1.11 12.82
C GLY A 36 10.57 2.08 13.30
N LYS A 37 9.98 2.89 12.42
CA LYS A 37 8.81 3.72 12.77
C LYS A 37 7.55 2.87 12.68
N ASP A 38 6.82 2.79 13.79
CA ASP A 38 5.59 1.98 13.91
C ASP A 38 4.33 2.77 13.56
N GLU A 39 4.36 3.44 12.40
CA GLU A 39 3.21 4.21 11.90
C GLU A 39 2.37 3.36 10.94
N PRO A 40 1.02 3.38 11.06
CA PRO A 40 0.16 2.68 10.12
C PRO A 40 0.33 3.19 8.68
N ILE A 41 0.80 2.31 7.78
CA ILE A 41 0.89 2.61 6.34
C ILE A 41 -0.52 2.83 5.77
N HIS A 42 -1.45 1.91 6.06
CA HIS A 42 -2.84 1.92 5.61
C HIS A 42 -3.81 1.65 6.76
N ASN A 43 -4.96 2.34 6.74
CA ASN A 43 -6.10 2.06 7.63
C ASN A 43 -7.01 0.93 7.11
N SER A 44 -6.97 0.68 5.81
CA SER A 44 -7.72 -0.40 5.15
C SER A 44 -7.00 -0.86 3.89
N LEU A 45 -7.19 -2.12 3.51
CA LEU A 45 -6.75 -2.66 2.23
C LEU A 45 -7.97 -3.09 1.41
N TYR A 46 -7.90 -2.86 0.09
CA TYR A 46 -8.92 -3.22 -0.87
C TYR A 46 -8.40 -4.35 -1.75
N PHE A 47 -9.21 -5.37 -1.96
CA PHE A 47 -8.87 -6.54 -2.76
C PHE A 47 -9.90 -6.72 -3.86
N GLU A 48 -9.43 -7.11 -5.05
CA GLU A 48 -10.26 -7.50 -6.17
C GLU A 48 -9.76 -8.84 -6.72
N LEU A 49 -10.68 -9.79 -6.89
CA LEU A 49 -10.42 -11.08 -7.53
C LEU A 49 -11.59 -11.43 -8.44
N GLY A 50 -11.39 -11.27 -9.74
CA GLY A 50 -12.47 -11.42 -10.72
C GLY A 50 -13.59 -10.40 -10.47
N ALA A 51 -14.82 -10.88 -10.26
CA ALA A 51 -15.96 -10.02 -9.95
C ALA A 51 -16.12 -9.73 -8.43
N THR A 52 -15.31 -10.34 -7.58
CA THR A 52 -15.42 -10.21 -6.12
C THR A 52 -14.52 -9.09 -5.63
N ARG A 53 -15.06 -8.27 -4.73
CA ARG A 53 -14.31 -7.23 -4.01
C ARG A 53 -14.39 -7.47 -2.51
N ALA A 54 -13.33 -7.11 -1.80
CA ALA A 54 -13.28 -7.19 -0.35
C ALA A 54 -12.49 -6.04 0.26
N ILE A 55 -12.80 -5.72 1.51
CA ILE A 55 -12.10 -4.71 2.31
C ILE A 55 -11.59 -5.39 3.57
N LEU A 56 -10.31 -5.21 3.90
CA LEU A 56 -9.75 -5.48 5.21
C LEU A 56 -9.66 -4.15 5.98
N LYS A 57 -10.34 -4.05 7.11
CA LYS A 57 -10.31 -2.89 8.01
C LYS A 57 -10.45 -3.35 9.45
N ASP A 58 -9.66 -2.77 10.36
CA ASP A 58 -9.67 -3.12 11.79
C ASP A 58 -9.48 -4.64 12.05
N GLY A 59 -8.65 -5.29 11.22
CA GLY A 59 -8.40 -6.73 11.27
C GLY A 59 -9.55 -7.62 10.77
N LYS A 60 -10.63 -7.04 10.23
CA LYS A 60 -11.81 -7.77 9.73
C LYS A 60 -11.93 -7.64 8.21
N ILE A 61 -12.27 -8.75 7.56
CA ILE A 61 -12.53 -8.81 6.12
C ILE A 61 -14.04 -8.81 5.87
N SER A 62 -14.49 -7.96 4.94
CA SER A 62 -15.87 -7.93 4.44
C SER A 62 -15.87 -7.93 2.91
N SER A 63 -16.66 -8.81 2.29
CA SER A 63 -16.92 -8.78 0.84
C SER A 63 -17.93 -7.69 0.49
N LEU A 64 -17.78 -7.10 -0.68
CA LEU A 64 -18.74 -6.15 -1.28
C LEU A 64 -19.67 -6.85 -2.26
#